data_AF-A0A7L5FUI6-F1
#
_entry.id   AF-A0A7L5FUI6-F1
#
_cell.length_a   1.000
_cell.length_b   1.000
_cell.length_c   1.000
_cell.angle_alpha   90.00
_cell.angle_beta   90.00
_cell.angle_gamma   90.00
#
_symmetry.space_group_name_H-M   'P 1'
#
loop_
_entity.id
_entity.type
_entity.pdbx_description
1 polymer ?
#
loop_
_entity_poly.entity_id
_entity_poly.type
_entity_poly.pdbx_seq_one_letter_code
_entity_poly.pdbx_strand_id
1 'polypeptide(L)'
;MKTKLTIALMSVFMMLSTFAFASFPVERQVTTQVVTLENGTSVEESTATLTSPAAVAWSEDQTIAILLWFFLGGLAGHRWFLGSPWYWNVLFILTAGFFFVGWVIDGIDIITGSYPGL
;
A
#
# COMPACT_ATOMS: atom_id res chain seq x y z
N MET A 1 29.70 -16.18 -17.15
CA MET A 1 29.40 -15.41 -15.92
C MET A 1 27.91 -15.08 -15.79
N LYS A 2 27.21 -14.75 -16.88
CA LYS A 2 25.78 -14.38 -16.89
C LYS A 2 24.84 -15.48 -16.35
N THR A 3 25.02 -16.73 -16.76
CA THR A 3 24.17 -17.86 -16.31
C THR A 3 24.36 -18.24 -14.84
N LYS A 4 25.54 -17.98 -14.27
CA LYS A 4 25.81 -18.22 -12.85
C LYS A 4 25.08 -17.22 -11.96
N LEU A 5 25.01 -15.96 -12.40
CA LEU A 5 24.27 -14.91 -11.71
C LEU A 5 22.76 -15.15 -11.76
N THR A 6 22.23 -15.59 -12.90
CA THR A 6 20.79 -15.90 -13.03
C THR A 6 20.38 -17.10 -12.20
N ILE A 7 21.22 -18.15 -12.12
CA ILE A 7 20.94 -19.33 -11.29
C ILE A 7 21.00 -18.97 -9.81
N ALA A 8 21.98 -18.15 -9.39
CA ALA A 8 22.07 -17.67 -8.01
C ALA A 8 20.87 -16.80 -7.61
N LEU A 9 20.39 -15.93 -8.52
CA LEU A 9 19.20 -15.11 -8.28
C LEU A 9 17.93 -15.96 -8.17
N MET A 10 17.79 -16.97 -9.02
CA MET A 10 16.66 -17.91 -9.00
C MET A 10 16.66 -18.77 -7.72
N SER A 11 17.83 -19.22 -7.24
CA SER A 11 17.93 -20.00 -6.01
C SER A 11 17.61 -19.18 -4.76
N VAL A 12 18.01 -17.90 -4.75
CA VAL A 12 17.63 -16.97 -3.67
C VAL A 12 16.12 -16.75 -3.68
N PHE A 13 15.52 -16.47 -4.84
CA PHE A 13 14.07 -16.28 -4.98
C PHE A 13 13.27 -17.51 -4.52
N MET A 14 13.70 -18.73 -4.88
CA MET A 14 13.06 -19.96 -4.44
C MET A 14 13.17 -20.19 -2.92
N MET A 15 14.30 -19.84 -2.29
CA MET A 15 14.45 -19.96 -0.83
C MET A 15 13.59 -18.97 -0.05
N LEU A 16 13.25 -17.82 -0.63
CA LEU A 16 12.36 -16.83 0.01
C LEU A 16 10.87 -17.18 -0.11
N SER A 17 10.50 -18.11 -1.00
CA SER A 17 9.08 -18.40 -1.32
C SER A 17 8.36 -19.34 -0.34
N THR A 18 9.06 -19.98 0.59
CA THR A 18 8.41 -20.84 1.60
C THR A 18 8.18 -20.04 2.87
N PHE A 19 6.91 -19.73 3.16
CA PHE A 19 6.22 -19.69 4.47
C PHE A 19 5.05 -18.70 4.40
N ALA A 20 3.87 -19.19 3.98
CA ALA A 20 2.60 -18.49 4.18
C ALA A 20 1.69 -19.38 5.03
N PHE A 21 1.73 -19.21 6.35
CA PHE A 21 0.75 -19.78 7.27
C PHE A 21 -0.19 -18.68 7.72
N ALA A 22 -1.38 -18.62 7.12
CA ALA A 22 -2.47 -17.77 7.56
C ALA A 22 -3.53 -18.64 8.25
N SER A 23 -3.32 -18.94 9.53
CA SER A 23 -4.34 -19.53 10.40
C SER A 23 -4.56 -18.61 11.59
N PHE A 24 -5.27 -17.52 11.35
CA PHE A 24 -5.71 -16.60 12.40
C PHE A 24 -7.13 -16.99 12.82
N PRO A 25 -7.40 -17.25 14.11
CA PRO A 25 -8.75 -17.43 14.60
C PRO A 25 -9.63 -16.23 14.22
N VAL A 26 -10.77 -16.48 13.57
CA VAL A 26 -11.72 -15.43 13.16
C VAL A 26 -12.68 -15.16 14.31
N GLU A 27 -12.44 -14.08 15.05
CA GLU A 27 -13.43 -13.53 15.97
C GLU A 27 -14.41 -12.66 15.16
N ARG A 28 -15.67 -13.08 15.07
CA ARG A 28 -16.73 -12.29 14.42
C ARG A 28 -17.08 -11.11 15.32
N GLN A 29 -16.50 -9.95 15.08
CA GLN A 29 -16.94 -8.70 15.69
C GLN A 29 -18.24 -8.27 15.00
N VAL A 30 -19.39 -8.58 15.61
CA VAL A 30 -20.69 -8.07 15.15
C VAL A 30 -20.85 -6.66 15.71
N THR A 31 -20.45 -5.65 14.94
CA THR A 31 -20.76 -4.25 15.29
C THR A 31 -22.15 -3.92 14.75
N THR A 32 -23.15 -4.05 15.60
CA THR A 32 -24.51 -3.53 15.31
C THR A 32 -24.49 -2.01 15.42
N GLN A 33 -24.36 -1.31 14.29
CA GLN A 33 -24.65 0.12 14.23
C GLN A 33 -26.16 0.29 13.99
N VAL A 34 -26.87 0.74 15.02
CA VAL A 34 -28.27 1.17 14.88
C VAL A 34 -28.24 2.55 14.22
N VAL A 35 -28.45 2.59 12.90
CA VAL A 35 -28.75 3.84 12.20
C VAL A 35 -30.26 3.99 12.16
N THR A 36 -30.80 4.86 13.02
CA THR A 36 -32.20 5.26 12.98
C THR A 36 -32.39 6.29 11.86
N LEU A 37 -33.15 5.94 10.82
CA LEU A 37 -33.62 6.86 9.78
C LEU A 37 -35.15 6.97 9.87
N GLU A 38 -35.67 8.20 9.93
CA GLU A 38 -37.09 8.55 10.14
C GLU A 38 -38.03 8.23 8.95
N ASN A 39 -37.67 7.34 8.02
CA ASN A 39 -38.57 6.97 6.92
C ASN A 39 -38.34 5.56 6.38
N GLY A 40 -38.79 4.55 7.14
CA GLY A 40 -39.45 3.34 6.63
C GLY A 40 -38.72 2.38 5.68
N THR A 41 -37.42 2.50 5.43
CA THR A 41 -36.65 1.48 4.68
C THR A 41 -35.24 1.38 5.22
N SER A 42 -34.96 0.28 5.94
CA SER A 42 -33.63 -0.12 6.38
C SER A 42 -32.97 -0.96 5.30
N VAL A 43 -32.00 -0.39 4.58
CA VAL A 43 -31.04 -1.20 3.82
C VAL A 43 -29.91 -1.53 4.79
N GLU A 44 -29.89 -2.78 5.24
CA GLU A 44 -28.77 -3.38 5.97
C GLU A 44 -27.59 -3.52 5.01
N GLU A 45 -26.84 -2.44 4.80
CA GLU A 45 -25.54 -2.55 4.13
C GLU A 45 -24.53 -3.08 5.14
N SER A 46 -24.47 -4.42 5.21
CA SER A 46 -23.41 -5.14 5.90
C SER A 46 -22.12 -5.01 5.10
N THR A 47 -21.45 -3.86 5.21
CA THR A 47 -20.03 -3.79 4.92
C THR A 47 -19.31 -4.45 6.09
N ALA A 48 -19.11 -5.76 5.96
CA ALA A 48 -18.26 -6.50 6.87
C ALA A 48 -16.84 -5.93 6.77
N THR A 49 -16.45 -5.09 7.74
CA THR A 49 -15.05 -4.68 7.90
C THR A 49 -14.26 -5.90 8.36
N LEU A 50 -13.70 -6.62 7.38
CA LEU A 50 -12.87 -7.80 7.61
C LEU A 50 -11.53 -7.39 8.24
N THR A 51 -11.55 -7.13 9.54
CA THR A 51 -10.34 -6.82 10.30
C THR A 51 -9.63 -8.14 10.62
N SER A 52 -8.58 -8.46 9.86
CA SER A 52 -7.69 -9.55 10.22
C SER A 52 -6.64 -9.04 11.21
N PRO A 53 -6.35 -9.76 12.32
CA PRO A 53 -5.28 -9.38 13.25
C PRO A 53 -3.88 -9.28 12.61
N ALA A 54 -3.72 -9.81 11.40
CA ALA A 54 -2.48 -9.79 10.63
C ALA A 54 -2.34 -8.57 9.71
N ALA A 55 -3.42 -7.81 9.51
CA ALA A 55 -3.34 -6.58 8.75
C ALA A 55 -2.62 -5.53 9.61
N VAL A 56 -1.41 -5.14 9.19
CA VAL A 56 -0.78 -3.93 9.73
C VAL A 56 -1.79 -2.80 9.57
N ALA A 57 -2.03 -2.04 10.64
CA ALA A 57 -2.99 -0.94 10.67
C ALA A 57 -2.50 0.25 9.83
N TRP A 58 -2.46 0.07 8.51
CA TRP A 58 -2.25 1.13 7.53
C TRP A 58 -3.60 1.65 7.05
N SER A 59 -3.66 2.93 6.74
CA SER A 59 -4.83 3.50 6.06
C SER A 59 -4.93 2.92 4.64
N GLU A 60 -6.14 2.90 4.08
CA GLU A 60 -6.36 2.45 2.70
C GLU A 60 -5.46 3.26 1.73
N ASP A 61 -5.40 4.57 1.89
CA ASP A 61 -4.54 5.46 1.10
C ASP A 61 -3.06 5.08 1.20
N GLN A 62 -2.58 4.72 2.39
CA GLN A 62 -1.21 4.28 2.60
C GLN A 62 -0.90 2.97 1.86
N THR A 63 -1.85 2.03 1.87
CA THR A 63 -1.70 0.76 1.12
C THR A 63 -1.67 0.98 -0.39
N ILE A 64 -2.47 1.92 -0.89
CA ILE A 64 -2.50 2.26 -2.31
C ILE A 64 -1.23 3.01 -2.72
N ALA A 65 -0.79 3.96 -1.89
CA ALA A 65 0.43 4.74 -2.11
C ALA A 65 1.69 3.85 -2.18
N ILE A 66 1.83 2.87 -1.28
CA ILE A 66 3.01 1.97 -1.31
C ILE A 66 3.02 1.07 -2.55
N LEU A 67 1.83 0.65 -3.00
CA LEU A 67 1.68 -0.16 -4.21
C LEU A 67 2.08 0.66 -5.46
N LEU A 68 1.59 1.90 -5.54
CA LEU A 68 1.94 2.84 -6.60
C LEU A 68 3.43 3.21 -6.57
N TRP A 69 4.03 3.35 -5.39
CA TRP A 69 5.45 3.65 -5.25
C TRP A 69 6.34 2.52 -5.79
N PHE A 70 5.94 1.25 -5.59
CA PHE A 70 6.70 0.11 -6.08
C PHE A 70 6.53 -0.13 -7.59
N PHE A 71 5.30 -0.14 -8.10
CA PHE A 71 5.03 -0.44 -9.51
C PHE A 71 5.16 0.77 -10.44
N LEU A 72 4.80 1.96 -9.95
CA LEU A 72 4.70 3.20 -10.73
C LEU A 72 5.56 4.34 -10.14
N GLY A 73 6.52 4.02 -9.27
CA GLY A 73 7.36 5.01 -8.60
C GLY A 73 8.20 5.86 -9.54
N GLY A 74 8.67 5.29 -10.66
CA GLY A 74 9.43 6.02 -11.68
C GLY A 74 8.61 7.10 -12.42
N LEU A 75 7.28 6.98 -12.43
CA LEU A 75 6.37 7.98 -13.01
C LEU A 75 5.73 8.87 -11.94
N ALA A 76 6.27 8.87 -10.71
CA ALA A 76 5.72 9.57 -9.55
C ALA A 76 4.25 9.19 -9.23
N GLY A 77 3.83 7.95 -9.54
CA GLY A 77 2.45 7.50 -9.36
C GLY A 77 1.92 7.66 -7.93
N HIS A 78 2.78 7.42 -6.94
CA HIS A 78 2.46 7.63 -5.53
C HIS A 78 2.20 9.11 -5.20
N ARG A 79 2.96 10.04 -5.79
CA ARG A 79 2.78 11.50 -5.59
C ARG A 79 1.53 12.03 -6.29
N TRP A 80 1.20 11.49 -7.47
CA TRP A 80 -0.04 11.84 -8.18
C TRP A 80 -1.28 11.43 -7.39
N PHE A 81 -1.24 10.26 -6.75
CA PHE A 81 -2.34 9.77 -5.92
C PHE A 81 -2.50 10.57 -4.63
N LEU A 82 -1.39 10.93 -3.98
CA LEU A 82 -1.38 11.70 -2.73
C LEU A 82 -1.67 13.20 -2.92
N GLY A 83 -1.91 13.66 -4.15
CA GLY A 83 -2.37 15.02 -4.44
C GLY A 83 -1.27 16.07 -4.55
N SER A 84 -0.03 15.65 -4.79
CA SER A 84 1.14 16.52 -4.79
C SER A 84 1.15 17.47 -5.99
N PRO A 85 1.72 18.68 -5.86
CA PRO A 85 1.65 19.66 -6.94
C PRO A 85 2.27 19.14 -8.25
N TRP A 86 1.56 19.34 -9.36
CA TRP A 86 1.92 18.74 -10.65
C TRP A 86 3.37 19.06 -11.10
N TYR A 87 3.86 20.27 -10.77
CA TYR A 87 5.21 20.71 -11.14
C TYR A 87 6.30 19.94 -10.38
N TRP A 88 6.05 19.53 -9.13
CA TRP A 88 6.97 18.68 -8.36
C TRP A 88 7.04 17.27 -8.93
N ASN A 89 5.92 16.73 -9.39
CA ASN A 89 5.86 15.38 -9.97
C ASN A 89 6.59 15.33 -11.31
N VAL A 90 6.40 16.35 -12.16
CA VAL A 90 7.16 16.47 -13.42
C VAL A 90 8.65 16.59 -13.15
N LEU A 91 9.06 17.40 -12.17
CA LEU A 91 10.46 17.55 -11.80
C LEU A 91 11.06 16.25 -11.24
N PHE A 92 10.31 15.52 -10.43
CA PHE A 92 10.68 14.19 -9.92
C PHE A 92 10.94 13.22 -11.08
N ILE A 93 10.06 13.16 -12.08
CA ILE A 93 10.24 12.28 -13.25
C ILE A 93 11.48 12.68 -14.06
N LEU A 94 11.65 13.98 -14.34
CA LEU A 94 12.80 14.49 -15.12
C LEU A 94 14.14 14.26 -14.41
N THR A 95 14.15 14.19 -13.09
CA THR A 95 15.34 13.95 -12.27
C THR A 95 15.51 12.47 -11.87
N ALA A 96 14.72 11.56 -12.45
CA ALA A 96 14.67 10.14 -12.11
C ALA A 96 14.51 9.91 -10.59
N GLY A 97 13.49 10.56 -10.00
CA GLY A 97 13.16 10.52 -8.58
C GLY A 97 14.05 11.35 -7.66
N PHE A 98 14.68 12.40 -8.21
CA PHE A 98 15.74 13.22 -7.59
C PHE A 98 17.03 12.47 -7.24
N PHE A 99 17.64 11.78 -8.21
CA PHE A 99 18.81 10.91 -8.00
C PHE A 99 18.55 9.73 -7.05
N PHE A 100 17.37 9.09 -7.16
CA PHE A 100 16.94 7.93 -6.37
C PHE A 100 16.71 8.21 -4.87
N VAL A 101 17.36 9.21 -4.28
CA VAL A 101 17.20 9.59 -2.87
C VAL A 101 15.76 10.01 -2.58
N GLY A 102 15.13 10.81 -3.46
CA GLY A 102 13.73 11.21 -3.30
C GLY A 102 12.78 10.01 -3.34
N TRP A 103 13.05 9.02 -4.19
CA TRP A 103 12.27 7.78 -4.21
C TRP A 103 12.38 7.00 -2.89
N VAL A 104 13.56 6.94 -2.26
CA VAL A 104 13.73 6.27 -0.96
C VAL A 104 13.02 7.02 0.17
N ILE A 105 13.14 8.35 0.20
CA ILE A 105 12.47 9.19 1.21
C ILE A 105 10.96 9.02 1.13
N ASP A 106 10.38 9.10 -0.08
CA ASP A 106 8.94 8.91 -0.28
C ASP A 106 8.46 7.55 0.25
N GLY A 107 9.26 6.49 0.10
CA GLY A 107 8.92 5.17 0.64
C GLY A 107 8.88 5.12 2.17
N ILE A 108 9.83 5.78 2.83
CA ILE A 108 9.87 5.89 4.31
C ILE A 108 8.67 6.66 4.82
N ASP A 109 8.35 7.78 4.17
CA ASP A 109 7.25 8.64 4.61
C ASP A 109 5.88 7.97 4.40
N ILE A 110 5.70 7.19 3.33
CA ILE A 110 4.53 6.34 3.14
C ILE A 110 4.45 5.27 4.24
N ILE A 111 5.53 4.57 4.57
CA ILE A 111 5.54 3.52 5.61
C ILE A 111 5.23 4.11 7.01
N THR A 112 5.74 5.31 7.29
CA THR A 112 5.56 6.00 8.58
C THR A 112 4.24 6.76 8.68
N GLY A 113 3.43 6.81 7.62
CA GLY A 113 2.17 7.56 7.60
C GLY A 113 2.35 9.08 7.56
N SER A 114 3.57 9.57 7.33
CA SER A 114 3.94 10.98 7.41
C SER A 114 4.01 11.61 6.01
N TYR A 115 2.89 11.57 5.28
CA TYR A 115 2.81 12.04 3.88
C TYR A 115 1.82 13.20 3.67
N PRO A 116 1.90 14.33 4.39
CA PRO A 116 0.92 15.43 4.27
C PRO A 116 0.88 16.12 2.89
N GLY A 117 1.72 15.70 1.95
CA GLY A 117 1.76 16.23 0.58
C GLY A 117 3.10 15.94 -0.10
N LEU A 118 3.56 14.68 -0.06
CA LEU A 118 4.76 14.22 -0.76
C LEU A 118 4.58 14.31 -2.26
#